data_AF-A0A918HUE7-F1
#
_entry.id   AF-A0A918HUE7-F1
#
_cell.length_a   1.000
_cell.length_b   1.000
_cell.length_c   1.000
_cell.angle_alpha   90.00
_cell.angle_beta   90.00
_cell.angle_gamma   90.00
#
_symmetry.space_group_name_H-M   'P 1'
#
loop_
_entity.id
_entity.type
_entity.pdbx_description
1 polymer ?
#
loop_
_entity_poly.entity_id
_entity_poly.type
_entity_poly.pdbx_seq_one_letter_code
_entity_poly.pdbx_strand_id
1 'polypeptide(L)'
;MAGTGEGPLAGVRVVELAGIGPGPFAAMLLGDLGADVVRVDRPGGAGLAIDPGFDLTNRNKRSVLVDLKADGGAERVLDLVERADVLIEGYRPGVAERLGVGPEPCLARNPGLVYGRMTGWGQDGPLAHRAGHDIGYIAVTGTLSMIGKAGEPPAVPANLVGDYAGGSLYLVVGILAALHHARGEGGGGQVVDAAITDGAAHLATMIHAMMAAGAWQDRRGANLLDGGCPFYGTYETSDGRYMAVGALEQRFYDEFTTLLGLPDTAPSRDDPDRWGELRTAVAARFRSRTRDEWTAVFEGSDACVAPVLSLREAPGHPHLAARATFTDHGGITQPAPAPRFSATPGAVTRPPARPGADTDEVARDWAVPSLRDAGRPAPGDRPAPGDRPGSGTHPGSGDRLTAGRHDDRRHDDRRTDDDRGTR
;
A
#
# COMPACT_ATOMS: atom_id res chain seq x y z
N MET A 1 -4.24 -34.18 -2.34
CA MET A 1 -3.20 -33.29 -1.78
C MET A 1 -3.48 -31.91 -2.32
N ALA A 2 -3.99 -31.00 -1.49
CA ALA A 2 -4.24 -29.61 -1.89
C ALA A 2 -2.91 -28.97 -2.26
N GLY A 3 -2.86 -28.24 -3.38
CA GLY A 3 -1.63 -27.74 -3.98
C GLY A 3 -0.84 -26.90 -2.98
N THR A 4 0.28 -27.43 -2.51
CA THR A 4 1.27 -26.65 -1.78
C THR A 4 1.79 -25.61 -2.75
N GLY A 5 1.50 -24.34 -2.50
CA GLY A 5 2.10 -23.25 -3.26
C GLY A 5 3.62 -23.37 -3.29
N GLU A 6 4.24 -23.00 -4.40
CA GLU A 6 5.69 -22.85 -4.45
C GLU A 6 6.06 -21.53 -3.75
N GLY A 7 7.18 -21.50 -3.00
CA GLY A 7 7.64 -20.32 -2.27
C GLY A 7 8.20 -20.63 -0.88
N PRO A 8 8.84 -19.66 -0.19
CA PRO A 8 9.46 -19.90 1.11
C PRO A 8 8.45 -20.15 2.23
N LEU A 9 7.18 -19.75 2.06
CA LEU A 9 6.09 -19.99 3.00
C LEU A 9 5.13 -21.11 2.54
N ALA A 10 5.57 -21.96 1.61
CA ALA A 10 4.84 -23.16 1.22
C ALA A 10 4.39 -23.96 2.45
N GLY A 11 3.09 -24.24 2.52
CA GLY A 11 2.48 -24.98 3.64
C GLY A 11 2.06 -24.12 4.84
N VAL A 12 2.38 -22.82 4.86
CA VAL A 12 1.85 -21.89 5.87
C VAL A 12 0.42 -21.52 5.52
N ARG A 13 -0.48 -21.58 6.51
CA ARG A 13 -1.90 -21.23 6.40
C ARG A 13 -2.20 -19.94 7.15
N VAL A 14 -2.78 -18.97 6.45
CA VAL A 14 -3.06 -17.63 6.98
C VAL A 14 -4.55 -17.33 6.88
N VAL A 15 -5.15 -16.91 7.97
CA VAL A 15 -6.50 -16.33 8.00
C VAL A 15 -6.37 -14.81 8.08
N GLU A 16 -6.94 -14.09 7.11
CA GLU A 16 -7.01 -12.63 7.13
C GLU A 16 -8.46 -12.19 7.38
N LEU A 17 -8.72 -11.47 8.46
CA LEU A 17 -10.00 -10.79 8.64
C LEU A 17 -10.02 -9.52 7.79
N ALA A 18 -10.98 -9.43 6.87
CA ALA A 18 -11.02 -8.37 5.86
C ALA A 18 -10.92 -6.96 6.47
N GLY A 19 -9.89 -6.22 6.03
CA GLY A 19 -9.64 -4.83 6.38
C GLY A 19 -9.28 -3.98 5.17
N ILE A 20 -8.71 -2.81 5.41
CA ILE A 20 -8.15 -1.89 4.40
C ILE A 20 -6.69 -1.58 4.75
N GLY A 21 -5.93 -1.12 3.76
CA GLY A 21 -4.57 -0.58 3.96
C GLY A 21 -3.56 -1.66 4.37
N PRO A 22 -3.01 -1.60 5.59
CA PRO A 22 -1.81 -2.35 5.97
C PRO A 22 -2.03 -3.87 6.14
N GLY A 23 -3.18 -4.30 6.67
CA GLY A 23 -3.48 -5.72 6.89
C GLY A 23 -3.58 -6.52 5.58
N PRO A 24 -4.39 -6.07 4.59
CA PRO A 24 -4.46 -6.72 3.29
C PRO A 24 -3.13 -6.78 2.55
N PHE A 25 -2.30 -5.73 2.64
CA PHE A 25 -0.97 -5.75 2.01
C PHE A 25 -0.03 -6.74 2.69
N ALA A 26 -0.04 -6.85 4.03
CA ALA A 26 0.73 -7.85 4.75
C ALA A 26 0.32 -9.28 4.34
N ALA A 27 -0.99 -9.55 4.29
CA ALA A 27 -1.51 -10.85 3.85
C ALA A 27 -1.18 -11.14 2.36
N MET A 28 -1.23 -10.12 1.49
CA MET A 28 -0.79 -10.25 0.09
C MET A 28 0.68 -10.68 0.02
N LEU A 29 1.55 -10.02 0.80
CA LEU A 29 2.97 -10.34 0.84
C LEU A 29 3.20 -11.79 1.30
N LEU A 30 2.49 -12.28 2.31
CA LEU A 30 2.58 -13.69 2.72
C LEU A 30 2.10 -14.65 1.62
N GLY A 31 1.02 -14.31 0.91
CA GLY A 31 0.52 -15.09 -0.23
C GLY A 31 1.48 -15.11 -1.42
N ASP A 32 2.10 -13.97 -1.74
CA ASP A 32 3.16 -13.86 -2.76
C ASP A 32 4.39 -14.71 -2.42
N LEU A 33 4.63 -14.95 -1.13
CA LEU A 33 5.67 -15.84 -0.62
C LEU A 33 5.24 -17.31 -0.50
N GLY A 34 4.05 -17.67 -1.00
CA GLY A 34 3.56 -19.03 -1.11
C GLY A 34 2.69 -19.52 0.05
N ALA A 35 2.32 -18.65 0.99
CA ALA A 35 1.35 -19.00 2.02
C ALA A 35 -0.06 -19.18 1.42
N ASP A 36 -0.83 -20.10 1.98
CA ASP A 36 -2.25 -20.26 1.66
C ASP A 36 -3.07 -19.27 2.48
N VAL A 37 -3.51 -18.19 1.84
CA VAL A 37 -4.21 -17.07 2.50
C VAL A 37 -5.70 -17.15 2.25
N VAL A 38 -6.47 -17.35 3.33
CA VAL A 38 -7.93 -17.27 3.34
C VAL A 38 -8.35 -15.94 3.92
N ARG A 39 -8.92 -15.08 3.07
CA ARG A 39 -9.56 -13.83 3.47
C ARG A 39 -11.00 -14.09 3.88
N VAL A 40 -11.36 -13.66 5.08
CA VAL A 40 -12.72 -13.68 5.61
C VAL A 40 -13.36 -12.33 5.34
N ASP A 41 -14.15 -12.26 4.27
CA ASP A 41 -14.92 -11.07 3.90
C ASP A 41 -16.24 -11.00 4.67
N ARG A 42 -16.66 -9.77 4.98
CA ARG A 42 -17.96 -9.49 5.60
C ARG A 42 -19.04 -9.29 4.52
N PRO A 43 -20.31 -9.69 4.77
CA PRO A 43 -21.41 -9.32 3.89
C PRO A 43 -21.51 -7.80 3.71
N GLY A 44 -21.83 -7.37 2.48
CA GLY A 44 -21.85 -5.95 2.11
C GLY A 44 -20.48 -5.35 1.76
N GLY A 45 -19.41 -6.17 1.79
CA GLY A 45 -18.07 -5.78 1.35
C GLY A 45 -17.31 -4.92 2.35
N ALA A 46 -15.99 -4.84 2.18
CA ALA A 46 -15.11 -4.01 2.97
C ALA A 46 -14.29 -3.06 2.10
N GLY A 47 -14.67 -1.78 2.07
CA GLY A 47 -13.77 -0.64 1.82
C GLY A 47 -13.12 -0.49 0.44
N LEU A 48 -12.64 0.74 0.18
CA LEU A 48 -12.10 1.33 -1.06
C LEU A 48 -12.97 1.04 -2.29
N ALA A 49 -13.57 2.06 -2.90
CA ALA A 49 -14.48 1.94 -4.05
C ALA A 49 -13.75 1.52 -5.35
N ILE A 50 -13.06 0.39 -5.31
CA ILE A 50 -12.32 -0.27 -6.37
C ILE A 50 -13.06 -1.59 -6.64
N ASP A 51 -13.25 -1.93 -7.92
CA ASP A 51 -13.78 -3.25 -8.27
C ASP A 51 -12.80 -4.32 -7.74
N PRO A 52 -13.28 -5.32 -6.96
CA PRO A 52 -12.44 -6.37 -6.39
C PRO A 52 -11.53 -7.08 -7.40
N GLY A 53 -11.91 -7.15 -8.69
CA GLY A 53 -11.08 -7.71 -9.74
C GLY A 53 -9.78 -6.93 -10.03
N PHE A 54 -9.70 -5.67 -9.59
CA PHE A 54 -8.52 -4.81 -9.74
C PHE A 54 -7.85 -4.47 -8.40
N ASP A 55 -8.36 -4.98 -7.27
CA ASP A 55 -7.69 -4.84 -5.98
C ASP A 55 -6.54 -5.84 -5.86
N LEU A 56 -5.38 -5.44 -6.36
CA LEU A 56 -4.18 -6.27 -6.38
C LEU A 56 -3.71 -6.68 -4.99
N THR A 57 -4.14 -5.99 -3.92
CA THR A 57 -3.85 -6.43 -2.55
C THR A 57 -4.57 -7.72 -2.17
N ASN A 58 -5.49 -8.22 -3.00
CA ASN A 58 -6.16 -9.51 -2.82
C ASN A 58 -5.65 -10.60 -3.76
N ARG A 59 -4.60 -10.36 -4.56
CA ARG A 59 -3.99 -11.43 -5.39
C ARG A 59 -3.45 -12.54 -4.49
N ASN A 60 -3.33 -13.75 -5.03
CA ASN A 60 -2.87 -14.94 -4.30
C ASN A 60 -3.72 -15.36 -3.08
N LYS A 61 -4.83 -14.69 -2.80
CA LYS A 61 -5.75 -15.06 -1.73
C LYS A 61 -6.93 -15.86 -2.25
N ARG A 62 -7.64 -16.49 -1.33
CA ARG A 62 -8.97 -17.07 -1.51
C ARG A 62 -9.94 -16.39 -0.56
N SER A 63 -11.18 -16.18 -0.96
CA SER A 63 -12.16 -15.46 -0.14
C SER A 63 -13.35 -16.33 0.27
N VAL A 64 -13.72 -16.21 1.54
CA VAL A 64 -14.95 -16.74 2.14
C VAL A 64 -15.80 -15.60 2.69
N LEU A 65 -17.13 -15.75 2.68
CA LEU A 65 -18.03 -14.77 3.32
C LEU A 65 -18.48 -15.27 4.68
N VAL A 66 -18.17 -14.52 5.73
CA VAL A 66 -18.64 -14.82 7.09
C VAL A 66 -19.14 -13.54 7.75
N ASP A 67 -20.39 -13.56 8.21
CA ASP A 67 -20.89 -12.53 9.12
C ASP A 67 -20.50 -12.87 10.55
N LEU A 68 -19.48 -12.21 11.09
CA LEU A 68 -19.05 -12.39 12.47
C LEU A 68 -20.12 -11.99 13.51
N LYS A 69 -21.16 -11.25 13.11
CA LYS A 69 -22.27 -10.86 13.99
C LYS A 69 -23.43 -11.85 13.97
N ALA A 70 -23.46 -12.77 13.01
CA ALA A 70 -24.50 -13.78 12.94
C ALA A 70 -24.20 -14.94 13.90
N ASP A 71 -25.24 -15.69 14.24
CA ASP A 71 -25.11 -16.91 15.05
C ASP A 71 -24.13 -17.89 14.38
N GLY A 72 -23.16 -18.37 15.17
CA GLY A 72 -22.08 -19.24 14.70
C GLY A 72 -21.06 -18.55 13.76
N GLY A 73 -21.12 -17.24 13.58
CA GLY A 73 -20.16 -16.47 12.76
C GLY A 73 -18.73 -16.61 13.27
N ALA A 74 -18.53 -16.34 14.57
CA ALA A 74 -17.23 -16.49 15.23
C ALA A 74 -16.71 -17.93 15.19
N GLU A 75 -17.56 -18.93 15.46
CA GLU A 75 -17.16 -20.34 15.44
C GLU A 75 -16.64 -20.80 14.08
N ARG A 76 -17.24 -20.35 12.96
CA ARG A 76 -16.71 -20.66 11.62
C ARG A 76 -15.30 -20.12 11.39
N VAL A 77 -14.98 -18.96 11.97
CA VAL A 77 -13.61 -18.43 11.92
C VAL A 77 -12.70 -19.20 12.88
N LEU A 78 -13.18 -19.60 14.05
CA LEU A 78 -12.41 -20.45 14.97
C LEU A 78 -12.09 -21.82 14.36
N ASP A 79 -12.98 -22.39 13.53
CA ASP A 79 -12.71 -23.62 12.78
C ASP A 79 -11.58 -23.44 11.75
N LEU A 80 -11.48 -22.26 11.12
CA LEU A 80 -10.33 -21.90 10.28
C LEU A 80 -9.06 -21.74 11.12
N VAL A 81 -9.15 -21.07 12.27
CA VAL A 81 -8.04 -20.83 13.21
C VAL A 81 -7.44 -22.14 13.73
N GLU A 82 -8.26 -23.16 13.98
CA GLU A 82 -7.80 -24.50 14.38
C GLU A 82 -6.81 -25.11 13.36
N ARG A 83 -6.86 -24.67 12.11
CA ARG A 83 -6.03 -25.15 11.00
C ARG A 83 -4.99 -24.14 10.53
N ALA A 84 -4.98 -22.94 11.09
CA ALA A 84 -4.14 -21.84 10.66
C ALA A 84 -2.80 -21.82 11.41
N ASP A 85 -1.76 -21.29 10.77
CA ASP A 85 -0.53 -20.91 11.44
C ASP A 85 -0.57 -19.44 11.87
N VAL A 86 -1.31 -18.61 11.12
CA VAL A 86 -1.39 -17.16 11.33
C VAL A 86 -2.85 -16.69 11.22
N LEU A 87 -3.25 -15.78 12.10
CA LEU A 87 -4.42 -14.93 11.89
C LEU A 87 -3.98 -13.45 11.84
N ILE A 88 -4.49 -12.68 10.89
CA ILE A 88 -4.26 -11.24 10.77
C ILE A 88 -5.59 -10.50 10.93
N GLU A 89 -5.62 -9.50 11.81
CA GLU A 89 -6.74 -8.58 11.94
C GLU A 89 -6.27 -7.14 12.17
N GLY A 90 -7.07 -6.18 11.70
CA GLY A 90 -6.78 -4.76 11.85
C GLY A 90 -7.94 -3.96 12.44
N TYR A 91 -8.73 -4.60 13.31
CA TYR A 91 -9.79 -3.90 14.00
C TYR A 91 -9.24 -3.00 15.10
N ARG A 92 -10.07 -2.05 15.54
CA ARG A 92 -9.75 -1.25 16.73
C ARG A 92 -9.68 -2.14 17.96
N PRO A 93 -8.89 -1.77 18.99
CA PRO A 93 -8.79 -2.55 20.22
C PRO A 93 -10.17 -2.82 20.84
N GLY A 94 -10.40 -4.08 21.23
CA GLY A 94 -11.65 -4.56 21.82
C GLY A 94 -12.73 -5.01 20.81
N VAL A 95 -12.54 -4.81 19.51
CA VAL A 95 -13.53 -5.21 18.50
C VAL A 95 -13.47 -6.71 18.22
N ALA A 96 -12.28 -7.28 18.02
CA ALA A 96 -12.12 -8.71 17.74
C ALA A 96 -12.65 -9.57 18.90
N GLU A 97 -12.40 -9.15 20.13
CA GLU A 97 -12.90 -9.76 21.37
C GLU A 97 -14.42 -9.77 21.40
N ARG A 98 -15.05 -8.62 21.13
CA ARG A 98 -16.52 -8.52 21.09
C ARG A 98 -17.14 -9.38 19.98
N LEU A 99 -16.40 -9.63 18.90
CA LEU A 99 -16.80 -10.51 17.80
C LEU A 99 -16.44 -11.99 18.05
N GLY A 100 -15.88 -12.34 19.22
CA GLY A 100 -15.55 -13.72 19.59
C GLY A 100 -14.32 -14.29 18.88
N VAL A 101 -13.55 -13.46 18.17
CA VAL A 101 -12.37 -13.86 17.38
C VAL A 101 -11.10 -13.14 17.86
N GLY A 102 -11.09 -12.68 19.11
CA GLY A 102 -9.90 -12.10 19.74
C GLY A 102 -8.80 -13.13 20.01
N PRO A 103 -7.62 -12.70 20.51
CA PRO A 103 -6.49 -13.59 20.74
C PRO A 103 -6.78 -14.74 21.69
N GLU A 104 -7.46 -14.48 22.80
CA GLU A 104 -7.74 -15.49 23.83
C GLU A 104 -8.51 -16.71 23.28
N PRO A 105 -9.71 -16.57 22.66
CA PRO A 105 -10.40 -17.72 22.10
C PRO A 105 -9.62 -18.37 20.94
N CYS A 106 -8.89 -17.60 20.15
CA CYS A 106 -8.09 -18.13 19.04
C CYS A 106 -6.90 -18.98 19.53
N LEU A 107 -6.15 -18.49 20.52
CA LEU A 107 -5.01 -19.20 21.13
C LEU A 107 -5.48 -20.39 21.98
N ALA A 108 -6.65 -20.31 22.60
CA ALA A 108 -7.27 -21.46 23.27
C ALA A 108 -7.64 -22.57 22.27
N ARG A 109 -8.12 -22.21 21.08
CA ARG A 109 -8.41 -23.16 19.99
C ARG A 109 -7.12 -23.73 19.38
N ASN A 110 -6.11 -22.88 19.20
CA ASN A 110 -4.84 -23.23 18.59
C ASN A 110 -3.67 -22.56 19.32
N PRO A 111 -3.04 -23.27 20.28
CA PRO A 111 -1.90 -22.74 21.04
C PRO A 111 -0.65 -22.45 20.22
N GLY A 112 -0.57 -22.95 18.98
CA GLY A 112 0.54 -22.67 18.04
C GLY A 112 0.31 -21.45 17.15
N LEU A 113 -0.86 -20.80 17.23
CA LEU A 113 -1.24 -19.71 16.34
C LEU A 113 -0.40 -18.45 16.58
N VAL A 114 0.09 -17.85 15.48
CA VAL A 114 0.57 -16.47 15.48
C VAL A 114 -0.60 -15.53 15.23
N TYR A 115 -0.99 -14.74 16.23
CA TYR A 115 -2.08 -13.78 16.13
C TYR A 115 -1.53 -12.38 15.84
N GLY A 116 -1.60 -11.93 14.59
CA GLY A 116 -1.13 -10.63 14.14
C GLY A 116 -2.21 -9.54 14.23
N ARG A 117 -1.90 -8.47 14.96
CA ARG A 117 -2.70 -7.25 15.03
C ARG A 117 -2.04 -6.13 14.25
N MET A 118 -2.80 -5.51 13.36
CA MET A 118 -2.36 -4.37 12.57
C MET A 118 -3.22 -3.16 12.88
N THR A 119 -2.74 -2.30 13.77
CA THR A 119 -3.43 -1.04 14.10
C THR A 119 -2.55 0.16 13.80
N GLY A 120 -3.19 1.32 13.69
CA GLY A 120 -2.44 2.54 13.48
C GLY A 120 -1.74 3.06 14.74
N TRP A 121 -2.42 2.94 15.89
CA TRP A 121 -1.99 3.53 17.17
C TRP A 121 -1.42 2.52 18.17
N GLY A 122 -1.50 1.21 17.92
CA GLY A 122 -1.21 0.15 18.89
C GLY A 122 -2.46 -0.36 19.63
N GLN A 123 -2.33 -1.45 20.41
CA GLN A 123 -3.42 -1.93 21.26
C GLN A 123 -3.63 -1.09 22.52
N ASP A 124 -2.63 -0.29 22.93
CA ASP A 124 -2.64 0.52 24.14
C ASP A 124 -2.25 1.99 23.87
N GLY A 125 -2.23 2.79 24.94
CA GLY A 125 -1.98 4.22 24.87
C GLY A 125 -3.22 5.10 24.64
N PRO A 126 -3.08 6.43 24.78
CA PRO A 126 -4.21 7.36 24.81
C PRO A 126 -4.94 7.52 23.48
N LEU A 127 -4.34 7.07 22.37
CA LEU A 127 -4.90 7.14 21.03
C LEU A 127 -5.49 5.80 20.53
N ALA A 128 -5.28 4.69 21.24
CA ALA A 128 -5.61 3.32 20.80
C ALA A 128 -7.03 3.17 20.23
N HIS A 129 -8.03 3.78 20.90
CA HIS A 129 -9.43 3.68 20.49
C HIS A 129 -9.88 4.76 19.47
N ARG A 130 -9.00 5.72 19.14
CA ARG A 130 -9.33 6.80 18.21
C ARG A 130 -9.27 6.33 16.76
N ALA A 131 -10.14 6.91 15.94
CA ALA A 131 -10.01 6.76 14.49
C ALA A 131 -8.69 7.38 14.01
N GLY A 132 -8.12 6.80 12.97
CA GLY A 132 -6.95 7.36 12.29
C GLY A 132 -6.86 6.84 10.87
N HIS A 133 -5.98 7.47 10.11
CA HIS A 133 -5.56 7.06 8.77
C HIS A 133 -4.05 7.25 8.69
N ASP A 134 -3.39 6.59 7.74
CA ASP A 134 -1.96 6.65 7.44
C ASP A 134 -1.30 7.99 7.82
N ILE A 135 -1.75 9.08 7.21
CA ILE A 135 -1.18 10.43 7.40
C ILE A 135 -1.18 10.91 8.86
N GLY A 136 -2.19 10.52 9.64
CA GLY A 136 -2.29 10.88 11.06
C GLY A 136 -1.28 10.14 11.92
N TYR A 137 -1.00 8.87 11.60
CA TYR A 137 -0.03 8.06 12.33
C TYR A 137 1.39 8.59 12.10
N ILE A 138 1.75 8.88 10.84
CA ILE A 138 3.08 9.43 10.52
C ILE A 138 3.25 10.90 10.94
N ALA A 139 2.16 11.64 11.15
CA ALA A 139 2.22 13.00 11.66
C ALA A 139 2.69 13.07 13.11
N VAL A 140 2.12 12.24 14.00
CA VAL A 140 2.45 12.31 15.43
C VAL A 140 3.84 11.77 15.76
N THR A 141 4.40 10.93 14.90
CA THR A 141 5.76 10.38 15.07
C THR A 141 6.85 11.38 14.67
N GLY A 142 6.48 12.51 14.06
CA GLY A 142 7.42 13.44 13.45
C GLY A 142 7.89 13.01 12.05
N THR A 143 7.60 11.78 11.61
CA THR A 143 8.07 11.28 10.31
C THR A 143 7.59 12.12 9.14
N LEU A 144 6.32 12.56 9.16
CA LEU A 144 5.77 13.43 8.14
C LEU A 144 6.46 14.80 8.09
N SER A 145 6.93 15.31 9.24
CA SER A 145 7.51 16.67 9.32
C SER A 145 8.76 16.82 8.44
N MET A 146 9.45 15.72 8.13
CA MET A 146 10.68 15.67 7.35
C MET A 146 10.46 15.65 5.83
N ILE A 147 9.22 15.43 5.37
CA ILE A 147 8.95 15.15 3.95
C ILE A 147 8.45 16.42 3.25
N GLY A 148 9.12 16.80 2.16
CA GLY A 148 8.72 17.92 1.30
C GLY A 148 9.68 19.11 1.35
N LYS A 149 9.30 20.22 0.71
CA LYS A 149 10.15 21.40 0.58
C LYS A 149 10.12 22.29 1.82
N ALA A 150 11.16 23.09 1.98
CA ALA A 150 11.21 24.18 2.95
C ALA A 150 10.12 25.21 2.65
N GLY A 151 9.45 25.73 3.69
CA GLY A 151 8.42 26.79 3.56
C GLY A 151 7.06 26.33 3.02
N GLU A 152 6.94 25.10 2.52
CA GLU A 152 5.68 24.50 2.08
C GLU A 152 5.11 23.56 3.17
N PRO A 153 3.80 23.25 3.17
CA PRO A 153 3.27 22.18 4.02
C PRO A 153 4.01 20.85 3.79
N PRO A 154 4.15 19.98 4.82
CA PRO A 154 4.69 18.64 4.62
C PRO A 154 3.98 17.88 3.51
N ALA A 155 4.75 17.20 2.65
CA ALA A 155 4.19 16.47 1.52
C ALA A 155 3.63 15.11 1.95
N VAL A 156 2.46 14.75 1.43
CA VAL A 156 1.80 13.47 1.71
C VAL A 156 2.48 12.34 0.91
N PRO A 157 3.11 11.34 1.55
CA PRO A 157 3.89 10.30 0.85
C PRO A 157 3.02 9.14 0.36
N ALA A 158 1.82 9.45 -0.15
CA ALA A 158 0.73 8.48 -0.29
C ALA A 158 0.52 7.70 1.02
N ASN A 159 0.28 6.39 0.97
CA ASN A 159 0.22 5.50 2.13
C ASN A 159 1.48 4.63 2.29
N LEU A 160 2.57 4.97 1.60
CA LEU A 160 3.75 4.11 1.52
C LEU A 160 4.55 4.08 2.83
N VAL A 161 4.59 5.21 3.55
CA VAL A 161 5.39 5.36 4.78
C VAL A 161 4.70 4.76 5.99
N GLY A 162 3.42 5.09 6.21
CA GLY A 162 2.68 4.60 7.37
C GLY A 162 2.18 3.18 7.14
N ASP A 163 1.12 3.01 6.37
CA ASP A 163 0.43 1.73 6.20
C ASP A 163 1.40 0.62 5.76
N TYR A 164 2.20 0.84 4.72
CA TYR A 164 3.04 -0.24 4.17
C TYR A 164 4.38 -0.38 4.89
N ALA A 165 5.23 0.66 4.89
CA ALA A 165 6.56 0.56 5.47
C ALA A 165 6.53 0.48 7.01
N GLY A 166 5.75 1.34 7.67
CA GLY A 166 5.61 1.36 9.14
C GLY A 166 4.64 0.31 9.69
N GLY A 167 3.63 -0.11 8.93
CA GLY A 167 2.66 -1.11 9.33
C GLY A 167 2.97 -2.49 8.79
N SER A 168 2.60 -2.75 7.54
CA SER A 168 2.61 -4.09 6.93
C SER A 168 3.95 -4.79 7.03
N LEU A 169 5.06 -4.10 6.76
CA LEU A 169 6.38 -4.71 6.79
C LEU A 169 6.80 -5.09 8.22
N TYR A 170 6.48 -4.29 9.23
CA TYR A 170 6.73 -4.66 10.64
C TYR A 170 5.85 -5.81 11.09
N LEU A 171 4.58 -5.86 10.67
CA LEU A 171 3.74 -7.02 10.95
C LEU A 171 4.29 -8.29 10.30
N VAL A 172 4.70 -8.24 9.04
CA VAL A 172 5.28 -9.42 8.37
C VAL A 172 6.57 -9.85 9.06
N VAL A 173 7.46 -8.92 9.44
CA VAL A 173 8.64 -9.24 10.24
C VAL A 173 8.27 -9.92 11.56
N GLY A 174 7.30 -9.38 12.30
CA GLY A 174 6.82 -9.95 13.55
C GLY A 174 6.19 -11.34 13.36
N ILE A 175 5.38 -11.53 12.32
CA ILE A 175 4.79 -12.83 11.97
C ILE A 175 5.87 -13.86 11.65
N LEU A 176 6.85 -13.51 10.81
CA LEU A 176 7.92 -14.44 10.44
C LEU A 176 8.78 -14.83 11.66
N ALA A 177 9.09 -13.87 12.53
CA ALA A 177 9.80 -14.14 13.78
C ALA A 177 8.97 -15.03 14.73
N ALA A 178 7.67 -14.78 14.86
CA ALA A 178 6.77 -15.57 15.68
C ALA A 178 6.55 -16.99 15.12
N LEU A 179 6.44 -17.15 13.80
CA LEU A 179 6.38 -18.46 13.14
C LEU A 179 7.68 -19.24 13.35
N HIS A 180 8.84 -18.56 13.27
CA HIS A 180 10.13 -19.18 13.56
C HIS A 180 10.19 -19.65 15.02
N HIS A 181 9.74 -18.82 15.96
CA HIS A 181 9.65 -19.18 17.37
C HIS A 181 8.72 -20.39 17.61
N ALA A 182 7.50 -20.35 17.07
CA ALA A 182 6.49 -21.39 17.25
C ALA A 182 6.91 -22.76 16.68
N ARG A 183 7.78 -22.78 15.66
CA ARG A 183 8.35 -24.01 15.08
C ARG A 183 9.55 -24.56 15.86
N GLY A 184 10.13 -23.77 16.77
CA GLY A 184 11.24 -24.21 17.62
C GLY A 184 10.79 -25.23 18.67
N GLU A 185 11.74 -26.00 19.21
CA GLU A 185 11.45 -26.93 20.30
C GLU A 185 10.87 -26.19 21.52
N GLY A 186 9.66 -26.59 21.94
CA GLY A 186 8.94 -25.93 23.04
C GLY A 186 8.36 -24.56 22.69
N GLY A 187 8.39 -24.16 21.42
CA GLY A 187 7.79 -22.92 20.93
C GLY A 187 6.26 -22.93 20.98
N GLY A 188 5.68 -21.78 21.28
CA GLY A 188 4.23 -21.56 21.25
C GLY A 188 3.85 -20.43 20.30
N GLY A 189 2.57 -20.38 19.94
CA GLY A 189 1.97 -19.22 19.30
C GLY A 189 2.02 -17.99 20.21
N GLN A 190 1.91 -16.80 19.60
CA GLN A 190 1.92 -15.55 20.34
C GLN A 190 1.19 -14.44 19.58
N VAL A 191 0.88 -13.36 20.30
CA VAL A 191 0.32 -12.15 19.71
C VAL A 191 1.45 -11.25 19.21
N VAL A 192 1.35 -10.81 17.96
CA VAL A 192 2.19 -9.76 17.38
C VAL A 192 1.35 -8.49 17.32
N ASP A 193 1.64 -7.51 18.18
CA ASP A 193 1.05 -6.17 18.08
C ASP A 193 1.94 -5.28 17.21
N ALA A 194 1.48 -4.97 16.00
CA ALA A 194 2.18 -4.09 15.08
C ALA A 194 1.40 -2.77 14.92
N ALA A 195 1.98 -1.69 15.44
CA ALA A 195 1.45 -0.34 15.33
C ALA A 195 2.17 0.44 14.23
N ILE A 196 1.40 1.13 13.36
CA ILE A 196 1.99 2.01 12.33
C ILE A 196 2.86 3.11 12.97
N THR A 197 2.45 3.67 14.11
CA THR A 197 3.24 4.68 14.83
C THR A 197 4.63 4.16 15.21
N ASP A 198 4.71 2.92 15.69
CA ASP A 198 5.96 2.34 16.15
C ASP A 198 6.91 2.11 14.98
N GLY A 199 6.39 1.51 13.90
CA GLY A 199 7.18 1.27 12.70
C GLY A 199 7.59 2.57 11.99
N ALA A 200 6.71 3.57 11.92
CA ALA A 200 7.04 4.87 11.32
C ALA A 200 8.13 5.59 12.12
N ALA A 201 8.04 5.61 13.46
CA ALA A 201 9.10 6.15 14.31
C ALA A 201 10.41 5.36 14.16
N HIS A 202 10.33 4.02 14.12
CA HIS A 202 11.49 3.16 13.97
C HIS A 202 12.20 3.37 12.61
N LEU A 203 11.48 3.65 11.52
CA LEU A 203 12.06 4.03 10.22
C LEU A 203 12.91 5.32 10.30
N ALA A 204 12.62 6.22 11.26
CA ALA A 204 13.35 7.47 11.45
C ALA A 204 14.61 7.33 12.34
N THR A 205 15.01 6.11 12.75
CA THR A 205 16.12 5.87 13.69
C THR A 205 17.43 6.54 13.28
N MET A 206 17.82 6.45 11.99
CA MET A 206 19.04 7.10 11.50
C MET A 206 18.98 8.63 11.66
N ILE A 207 17.80 9.22 11.43
CA ILE A 207 17.62 10.67 11.56
C ILE A 207 17.73 11.09 13.03
N HIS A 208 17.17 10.32 13.96
CA HIS A 208 17.38 10.54 15.39
C HIS A 208 18.87 10.49 15.77
N ALA A 209 19.64 9.54 15.21
CA ALA A 209 21.08 9.48 15.43
C ALA A 209 21.81 10.72 14.86
N MET A 210 21.45 11.18 13.66
CA MET A 210 22.05 12.38 13.06
C MET A 210 21.68 13.65 13.84
N MET A 211 20.45 13.78 14.34
CA MET A 211 20.04 14.88 15.21
C MET A 211 20.86 14.88 16.51
N ALA A 212 21.02 13.72 17.15
CA ALA A 212 21.84 13.59 18.35
C ALA A 212 23.31 13.94 18.11
N ALA A 213 23.83 13.65 16.91
CA ALA A 213 25.18 14.01 16.49
C ALA A 213 25.33 15.48 16.03
N GLY A 214 24.25 16.26 15.98
CA GLY A 214 24.25 17.63 15.43
C GLY A 214 24.42 17.70 13.89
N ALA A 215 24.31 16.56 13.21
CA ALA A 215 24.45 16.43 11.76
C ALA A 215 23.11 16.56 11.01
N TRP A 216 22.00 16.75 11.74
CA TRP A 216 20.67 16.98 11.18
C TRP A 216 19.99 18.17 11.86
N GLN A 217 19.36 19.01 11.05
CA GLN A 217 18.55 20.13 11.48
C GLN A 217 17.08 19.73 11.44
N ASP A 218 16.34 20.00 12.52
CA ASP A 218 14.90 19.74 12.61
C ASP A 218 14.07 20.75 11.82
N ARG A 219 14.28 20.76 10.49
CA ARG A 219 13.55 21.53 9.49
C ARG A 219 13.80 20.94 8.10
N ARG A 220 12.78 20.96 7.23
CA ARG A 220 12.85 20.44 5.85
C ARG A 220 13.76 21.27 4.96
N GLY A 221 14.37 20.60 3.99
CA GLY A 221 15.15 21.21 2.91
C GLY A 221 16.46 21.82 3.40
N ALA A 222 17.00 21.32 4.51
CA ALA A 222 18.25 21.81 5.10
C ALA A 222 19.31 20.70 5.25
N ASN A 223 18.96 19.45 4.94
CA ASN A 223 19.76 18.28 5.26
C ASN A 223 20.25 17.55 4.00
N LEU A 224 21.12 16.57 4.20
CA LEU A 224 21.70 15.80 3.11
C LEU A 224 20.68 14.95 2.33
N LEU A 225 19.66 14.42 3.02
CA LEU A 225 18.75 13.40 2.47
C LEU A 225 17.30 13.86 2.31
N ASP A 226 17.00 15.14 2.59
CA ASP A 226 15.64 15.71 2.50
C ASP A 226 15.47 16.66 1.31
N GLY A 227 16.47 16.72 0.41
CA GLY A 227 16.49 17.64 -0.72
C GLY A 227 17.23 18.96 -0.44
N GLY A 228 17.77 19.15 0.76
CA GLY A 228 18.45 20.39 1.16
C GLY A 228 19.76 20.69 0.41
N CYS A 229 20.52 19.67 0.02
CA CYS A 229 21.74 19.88 -0.77
C CYS A 229 21.47 19.89 -2.30
N PRO A 230 22.22 20.68 -3.11
CA PRO A 230 22.00 20.79 -4.57
C PRO A 230 22.37 19.55 -5.41
N PHE A 231 22.89 18.52 -4.78
CA PHE A 231 23.33 17.26 -5.42
C PHE A 231 22.59 16.05 -4.84
N TYR A 232 21.51 16.30 -4.10
CA TYR A 232 20.52 15.31 -3.68
C TYR A 232 19.13 15.94 -3.82
N GLY A 233 18.38 15.59 -4.87
CA GLY A 233 17.09 16.22 -5.13
C GLY A 233 16.54 15.93 -6.52
N THR A 234 15.51 16.67 -6.92
CA THR A 234 14.86 16.55 -8.23
C THR A 234 14.92 17.86 -8.99
N TYR A 235 15.16 17.78 -10.30
CA TYR A 235 15.34 18.92 -11.20
C TYR A 235 14.47 18.79 -12.43
N GLU A 236 13.76 19.86 -12.74
CA GLU A 236 12.88 19.96 -13.91
C GLU A 236 13.69 20.09 -15.20
N THR A 237 13.29 19.36 -16.24
CA THR A 237 13.89 19.36 -17.58
C THR A 237 13.11 20.24 -18.55
N SER A 238 13.61 20.44 -19.77
CA SER A 238 13.01 21.38 -20.74
C SER A 238 11.58 21.01 -21.17
N ASP A 239 11.20 19.75 -21.00
CA ASP A 239 9.89 19.17 -21.31
C ASP A 239 8.96 19.07 -20.08
N GLY A 240 9.29 19.74 -18.96
CA GLY A 240 8.48 19.75 -17.74
C GLY A 240 8.47 18.43 -16.96
N ARG A 241 9.36 17.50 -17.32
CA ARG A 241 9.62 16.25 -16.58
C ARG A 241 10.78 16.45 -15.61
N TYR A 242 11.20 15.41 -14.90
CA TYR A 242 12.22 15.52 -13.85
C TYR A 242 13.32 14.48 -13.94
N MET A 243 14.54 14.89 -13.55
CA MET A 243 15.66 14.01 -13.20
C MET A 243 15.85 14.02 -11.68
N ALA A 244 16.17 12.87 -11.10
CA ALA A 244 16.60 12.74 -9.71
C ALA A 244 18.14 12.66 -9.67
N VAL A 245 18.73 13.31 -8.68
CA VAL A 245 20.18 13.35 -8.43
C VAL A 245 20.44 12.90 -7.00
N GLY A 246 21.45 12.05 -6.80
CA GLY A 246 21.91 11.59 -5.48
C GLY A 246 23.42 11.43 -5.41
N ALA A 247 24.17 12.42 -5.91
CA ALA A 247 25.63 12.40 -6.03
C ALA A 247 26.32 12.91 -4.75
N LEU A 248 26.19 12.16 -3.65
CA LEU A 248 26.69 12.58 -2.32
C LEU A 248 28.21 12.42 -2.21
N GLU A 249 28.76 11.29 -2.65
CA GLU A 249 30.18 10.97 -2.58
C GLU A 249 30.98 11.76 -3.62
N GLN A 250 32.20 12.19 -3.26
CA GLN A 250 33.03 13.09 -4.09
C GLN A 250 33.18 12.60 -5.54
N ARG A 251 33.57 11.34 -5.73
CA ARG A 251 33.79 10.76 -7.06
C ARG A 251 32.54 10.83 -7.96
N PHE A 252 31.35 10.58 -7.39
CA PHE A 252 30.09 10.60 -8.14
C PHE A 252 29.67 12.03 -8.43
N TYR A 253 29.93 12.96 -7.52
CA TYR A 253 29.72 14.39 -7.73
C TYR A 253 30.62 14.96 -8.83
N ASP A 254 31.89 14.59 -8.87
CA ASP A 254 32.83 15.04 -9.91
C ASP A 254 32.38 14.56 -11.29
N GLU A 255 31.96 13.30 -11.40
CA GLU A 255 31.39 12.76 -12.64
C GLU A 255 30.07 13.43 -13.01
N PHE A 256 29.16 13.62 -12.04
CA PHE A 256 27.90 14.33 -12.22
C PHE A 256 28.10 15.74 -12.78
N THR A 257 28.94 16.55 -12.14
CA THR A 257 29.20 17.92 -12.56
C THR A 257 29.86 18.00 -13.94
N THR A 258 30.78 17.07 -14.23
CA THR A 258 31.41 16.94 -15.55
C THR A 258 30.38 16.64 -16.64
N LEU A 259 29.55 15.61 -16.46
CA LEU A 259 28.54 15.20 -17.45
C LEU A 259 27.40 16.21 -17.61
N LEU A 260 27.00 16.85 -16.52
CA LEU A 260 26.03 17.95 -16.55
C LEU A 260 26.58 19.17 -17.30
N GLY A 261 27.92 19.29 -17.39
CA GLY A 261 28.61 20.47 -17.89
C GLY A 261 28.34 21.68 -16.99
N LEU A 262 28.45 21.48 -15.68
CA LEU A 262 28.34 22.55 -14.71
C LEU A 262 29.56 23.48 -14.88
N PRO A 263 29.37 24.81 -14.98
CA PRO A 263 30.48 25.72 -15.24
C PRO A 263 31.44 25.78 -14.05
N ASP A 264 32.74 25.93 -14.31
CA ASP A 264 33.78 26.06 -13.27
C ASP A 264 33.55 27.26 -12.32
N THR A 265 32.73 28.23 -12.74
CA THR A 265 32.31 29.37 -11.92
C THR A 265 31.22 29.03 -10.90
N ALA A 266 30.66 27.82 -10.94
CA ALA A 266 29.65 27.38 -9.99
C ALA A 266 30.25 27.29 -8.56
N PRO A 267 29.47 27.62 -7.51
CA PRO A 267 29.94 27.48 -6.14
C PRO A 267 30.32 26.04 -5.80
N SER A 268 31.27 25.88 -4.86
CA SER A 268 31.63 24.56 -4.31
C SER A 268 30.45 23.92 -3.59
N ARG A 269 30.35 22.59 -3.65
CA ARG A 269 29.41 21.83 -2.81
C ARG A 269 29.71 21.92 -1.32
N ASP A 270 30.95 22.25 -0.94
CA ASP A 270 31.38 22.37 0.45
C ASP A 270 31.09 23.77 1.04
N ASP A 271 30.36 24.61 0.30
CA ASP A 271 29.93 25.95 0.72
C ASP A 271 28.39 26.02 0.85
N PRO A 272 27.84 25.66 2.02
CA PRO A 272 26.39 25.64 2.25
C PRO A 272 25.70 27.00 2.06
N ASP A 273 26.41 28.10 2.33
CA ASP A 273 25.85 29.45 2.21
C ASP A 273 25.54 29.78 0.74
N ARG A 274 26.26 29.15 -0.20
CA ARG A 274 26.07 29.32 -1.65
C ARG A 274 25.34 28.16 -2.32
N TRP A 275 24.76 27.24 -1.56
CA TRP A 275 23.95 26.15 -2.13
C TRP A 275 22.75 26.63 -2.95
N GLY A 276 22.18 27.80 -2.63
CA GLY A 276 21.11 28.40 -3.44
C GLY A 276 21.57 28.74 -4.87
N GLU A 277 22.78 29.31 -5.00
CA GLU A 277 23.40 29.60 -6.30
C GLU A 277 23.76 28.32 -7.05
N LEU A 278 24.37 27.34 -6.37
CA LEU A 278 24.72 26.05 -6.98
C LEU A 278 23.47 25.30 -7.47
N ARG A 279 22.39 25.28 -6.68
CA ARG A 279 21.11 24.69 -7.08
C ARG A 279 20.54 25.37 -8.32
N THR A 280 20.64 26.70 -8.40
CA THR A 280 20.19 27.47 -9.57
C THR A 280 20.99 27.09 -10.81
N ALA A 281 22.32 26.96 -10.69
CA ALA A 281 23.18 26.53 -11.80
C ALA A 281 22.83 25.11 -12.27
N VAL A 282 22.69 24.15 -11.34
CA VAL A 282 22.29 22.77 -11.65
C VAL A 282 20.92 22.72 -12.34
N ALA A 283 19.92 23.44 -11.80
CA ALA A 283 18.59 23.49 -12.39
C ALA A 283 18.59 24.10 -13.80
N ALA A 284 19.40 25.15 -14.03
CA ALA A 284 19.54 25.77 -15.35
C ALA A 284 20.13 24.78 -16.37
N ARG A 285 21.07 23.92 -15.96
CA ARG A 285 21.59 22.84 -16.82
C ARG A 285 20.49 21.86 -17.16
N PHE A 286 19.78 21.31 -16.18
CA PHE A 286 18.72 20.33 -16.45
C PHE A 286 17.62 20.87 -17.38
N ARG A 287 17.24 22.15 -17.25
CA ARG A 287 16.27 22.81 -18.14
C ARG A 287 16.71 23.00 -19.60
N SER A 288 17.97 22.74 -19.93
CA SER A 288 18.49 22.93 -21.30
C SER A 288 18.21 21.77 -22.25
N ARG A 289 17.81 20.61 -21.72
CA ARG A 289 17.50 19.39 -22.50
C ARG A 289 16.30 18.67 -21.90
N THR A 290 15.71 17.79 -22.69
CA THR A 290 14.61 16.92 -22.26
C THR A 290 15.09 15.86 -21.27
N ARG A 291 14.17 15.24 -20.53
CA ARG A 291 14.49 14.14 -19.61
C ARG A 291 15.20 12.98 -20.33
N ASP A 292 14.74 12.64 -21.53
CA ASP A 292 15.26 11.48 -22.26
C ASP A 292 16.66 11.76 -22.83
N GLU A 293 16.94 13.00 -23.27
CA GLU A 293 18.30 13.42 -23.64
C GLU A 293 19.26 13.40 -22.44
N TRP A 294 18.84 13.86 -21.25
CA TRP A 294 19.65 13.75 -20.04
C TRP A 294 19.86 12.31 -19.61
N THR A 295 18.83 11.46 -19.75
CA THR A 295 18.95 10.04 -19.47
C THR A 295 20.06 9.42 -20.31
N ALA A 296 20.10 9.73 -21.62
CA ALA A 296 21.17 9.24 -22.50
C ALA A 296 22.56 9.78 -22.15
N VAL A 297 22.67 11.00 -21.60
CA VAL A 297 23.96 11.57 -21.15
C VAL A 297 24.51 10.83 -19.93
N PHE A 298 23.65 10.46 -18.99
CA PHE A 298 24.06 9.80 -17.75
C PHE A 298 24.03 8.27 -17.83
N GLU A 299 23.56 7.70 -18.94
CA GLU A 299 23.46 6.25 -19.11
C GLU A 299 24.85 5.58 -19.02
N GLY A 300 24.96 4.58 -18.14
CA GLY A 300 26.21 3.85 -17.90
C GLY A 300 27.24 4.59 -17.04
N SER A 301 26.92 5.79 -16.51
CA SER A 301 27.78 6.55 -15.59
C SER A 301 27.53 6.22 -14.12
N ASP A 302 28.50 6.54 -13.25
CA ASP A 302 28.35 6.46 -11.79
C ASP A 302 27.91 7.80 -11.17
N ALA A 303 27.38 8.74 -11.97
CA ALA A 303 26.97 10.08 -11.54
C ALA A 303 25.75 10.12 -10.60
N CYS A 304 25.13 8.98 -10.30
CA CYS A 304 23.93 8.89 -9.46
C CYS A 304 22.76 9.78 -9.94
N VAL A 305 22.52 9.82 -11.26
CA VAL A 305 21.40 10.54 -11.88
C VAL A 305 20.47 9.57 -12.59
N ALA A 306 19.16 9.71 -12.38
CA ALA A 306 18.14 8.85 -12.99
C ALA A 306 16.88 9.64 -13.40
N PRO A 307 16.16 9.22 -14.46
CA PRO A 307 14.89 9.83 -14.81
C PRO A 307 13.82 9.54 -13.75
N VAL A 308 13.00 10.54 -13.41
CA VAL A 308 11.79 10.33 -12.62
C VAL A 308 10.71 9.79 -13.56
N LEU A 309 10.35 8.52 -13.36
CA LEU A 309 9.35 7.80 -14.17
C LEU A 309 7.99 7.80 -13.46
N SER A 310 6.93 7.92 -14.24
CA SER A 310 5.57 7.63 -13.76
C SER A 310 5.35 6.13 -13.56
N LEU A 311 4.29 5.77 -12.83
CA LEU A 311 3.88 4.37 -12.64
C LEU A 311 3.55 3.65 -13.96
N ARG A 312 3.23 4.39 -15.03
CA ARG A 312 2.97 3.82 -16.36
C ARG A 312 4.25 3.62 -17.19
N GLU A 313 5.28 4.42 -16.93
CA GLU A 313 6.57 4.32 -17.62
C GLU A 313 7.47 3.25 -16.98
N ALA A 314 7.45 3.13 -15.65
CA ALA A 314 8.34 2.26 -14.91
C ALA A 314 8.36 0.79 -15.40
N PRO A 315 7.23 0.15 -15.75
CA PRO A 315 7.24 -1.21 -16.29
C PRO A 315 8.05 -1.37 -17.59
N GLY A 316 8.15 -0.30 -18.39
CA GLY A 316 8.90 -0.30 -19.65
C GLY A 316 10.39 0.03 -19.50
N HIS A 317 10.87 0.40 -18.32
CA HIS A 317 12.27 0.76 -18.12
C HIS A 317 13.19 -0.46 -18.31
N PRO A 318 14.27 -0.40 -19.12
CA PRO A 318 15.09 -1.57 -19.46
C PRO A 318 15.62 -2.34 -18.25
N HIS A 319 16.09 -1.66 -17.21
CA HIS A 319 16.56 -2.31 -15.98
C HIS A 319 15.43 -3.05 -15.23
N LEU A 320 14.23 -2.45 -15.16
CA LEU A 320 13.10 -3.04 -14.43
C LEU A 320 12.49 -4.20 -15.22
N ALA A 321 12.46 -4.10 -16.55
CA ALA A 321 12.07 -5.17 -17.47
C ALA A 321 13.05 -6.35 -17.41
N ALA A 322 14.37 -6.10 -17.52
CA ALA A 322 15.39 -7.14 -17.41
C ALA A 322 15.36 -7.86 -16.05
N ARG A 323 14.98 -7.13 -15.00
CA ARG A 323 14.77 -7.70 -13.68
C ARG A 323 13.41 -8.38 -13.53
N ALA A 324 12.44 -8.20 -14.41
CA ALA A 324 11.04 -8.60 -14.17
C ALA A 324 10.51 -8.04 -12.83
N THR A 325 10.76 -6.75 -12.56
CA THR A 325 10.24 -6.06 -11.36
C THR A 325 8.72 -5.90 -11.43
N PHE A 326 8.16 -5.84 -12.64
CA PHE A 326 6.73 -5.91 -12.90
C PHE A 326 6.41 -7.22 -13.63
N THR A 327 5.19 -7.71 -13.44
CA THR A 327 4.64 -8.88 -14.12
C THR A 327 3.27 -8.54 -14.69
N ASP A 328 2.88 -9.23 -15.76
CA ASP A 328 1.49 -9.27 -16.21
C ASP A 328 0.83 -10.54 -15.67
N HIS A 329 -0.35 -10.41 -15.08
CA HIS A 329 -1.18 -11.55 -14.69
C HIS A 329 -2.64 -11.20 -14.93
N GLY A 330 -3.33 -11.99 -15.76
CA GLY A 330 -4.72 -11.71 -16.13
C GLY A 330 -4.91 -10.40 -16.91
N GLY A 331 -3.90 -9.93 -17.66
CA GLY A 331 -3.95 -8.67 -18.41
C GLY A 331 -3.77 -7.42 -17.55
N ILE A 332 -3.33 -7.58 -16.30
CA ILE A 332 -3.02 -6.47 -15.39
C ILE A 332 -1.52 -6.47 -15.11
N THR A 333 -0.84 -5.41 -15.57
CA THR A 333 0.56 -5.12 -15.23
C THR A 333 0.65 -4.62 -13.78
N GLN A 334 1.49 -5.27 -12.97
CA GLN A 334 1.60 -5.03 -11.54
C GLN A 334 3.01 -5.35 -11.01
N PRO A 335 3.41 -4.84 -9.84
CA PRO A 335 4.68 -5.22 -9.21
C PRO A 335 4.76 -6.73 -8.99
N ALA A 336 5.87 -7.36 -9.36
CA ALA A 336 6.11 -8.78 -9.08
C ALA A 336 6.34 -9.00 -7.57
N PRO A 337 6.16 -10.24 -7.07
CA PRO A 337 6.54 -10.62 -5.71
C PRO A 337 7.95 -10.18 -5.33
N ALA A 338 8.10 -9.69 -4.10
CA ALA A 338 9.37 -9.26 -3.53
C ALA A 338 9.47 -9.69 -2.05
N PRO A 339 10.68 -9.99 -1.52
CA PRO A 339 11.96 -10.02 -2.23
C PRO A 339 12.11 -11.26 -3.12
N ARG A 340 13.26 -11.37 -3.81
CA ARG A 340 13.59 -12.53 -4.65
C ARG A 340 14.42 -13.53 -3.88
N PHE A 341 14.07 -14.80 -4.05
CA PHE A 341 14.79 -15.92 -3.45
C PHE A 341 15.42 -16.75 -4.56
N SER A 342 16.64 -17.24 -4.33
CA SER A 342 17.38 -18.05 -5.30
C SER A 342 16.85 -19.47 -5.45
N ALA A 343 16.24 -20.03 -4.40
CA ALA A 343 15.76 -21.42 -4.38
C ALA A 343 14.23 -21.55 -4.37
N THR A 344 13.53 -20.60 -3.77
CA THR A 344 12.06 -20.63 -3.58
C THR A 344 11.45 -19.31 -4.07
N PRO A 345 11.46 -19.02 -5.37
CA PRO A 345 10.92 -17.75 -5.87
C PRO A 345 9.44 -17.60 -5.53
N GLY A 346 9.02 -16.39 -5.15
CA GLY A 346 7.59 -16.05 -5.04
C GLY A 346 6.95 -15.87 -6.42
N ALA A 347 5.63 -16.08 -6.51
CA ALA A 347 4.90 -15.99 -7.78
C ALA A 347 3.48 -15.44 -7.58
N VAL A 348 2.95 -14.78 -8.62
CA VAL A 348 1.50 -14.50 -8.71
C VAL A 348 0.83 -15.67 -9.39
N THR A 349 0.11 -16.46 -8.59
CA THR A 349 -0.55 -17.70 -9.02
C THR A 349 -2.06 -17.56 -9.16
N ARG A 350 -2.67 -16.59 -8.45
CA ARG A 350 -4.11 -16.31 -8.53
C ARG A 350 -4.37 -14.81 -8.73
N PRO A 351 -5.44 -14.46 -9.48
CA PRO A 351 -5.92 -13.08 -9.56
C PRO A 351 -6.45 -12.61 -8.19
N PRO A 352 -6.79 -11.32 -8.05
CA PRO A 352 -7.50 -10.82 -6.87
C PRO A 352 -8.72 -11.67 -6.48
N ALA A 353 -8.77 -12.08 -5.22
CA ALA A 353 -9.92 -12.80 -4.67
C ALA A 353 -11.19 -11.95 -4.73
N ARG A 354 -12.30 -12.57 -5.12
CA ARG A 354 -13.63 -11.93 -5.11
C ARG A 354 -14.38 -12.39 -3.86
N PRO A 355 -15.08 -11.50 -3.12
CA PRO A 355 -15.77 -11.85 -1.89
C PRO A 355 -16.63 -13.13 -1.99
N GLY A 356 -16.25 -14.16 -1.24
CA GLY A 356 -16.95 -15.45 -1.13
C GLY A 356 -16.80 -16.40 -2.31
N ALA A 357 -16.07 -16.03 -3.36
CA ALA A 357 -15.97 -16.81 -4.59
C ALA A 357 -15.30 -18.19 -4.38
N ASP A 358 -14.51 -18.35 -3.31
CA ASP A 358 -13.70 -19.54 -3.06
C ASP A 358 -14.23 -20.40 -1.90
N THR A 359 -15.45 -20.12 -1.40
CA THR A 359 -16.00 -20.77 -0.19
C THR A 359 -15.96 -22.29 -0.25
N ASP A 360 -16.40 -22.90 -1.36
CA ASP A 360 -16.41 -24.35 -1.52
C ASP A 360 -15.01 -24.95 -1.62
N GLU A 361 -14.07 -24.22 -2.22
CA GLU A 361 -12.66 -24.61 -2.34
C GLU A 361 -12.01 -24.62 -0.96
N VAL A 362 -12.15 -23.52 -0.21
CA VAL A 362 -11.60 -23.39 1.14
C VAL A 362 -12.21 -24.42 2.09
N ALA A 363 -13.54 -24.59 2.08
CA ALA A 363 -14.21 -25.57 2.93
C ALA A 363 -13.66 -27.00 2.75
N ARG A 364 -13.33 -27.37 1.51
CA ARG A 364 -12.72 -28.66 1.18
C ARG A 364 -11.25 -28.72 1.59
N ASP A 365 -10.45 -27.74 1.19
CA ASP A 365 -8.99 -27.80 1.29
C ASP A 365 -8.49 -27.56 2.72
N TRP A 366 -9.24 -26.79 3.51
CA TRP A 366 -8.99 -26.56 4.94
C TRP A 366 -9.75 -27.55 5.83
N ALA A 367 -10.58 -28.42 5.25
CA ALA A 367 -11.45 -29.36 5.97
C ALA A 367 -12.37 -28.66 6.99
N VAL A 368 -12.97 -27.54 6.57
CA VAL A 368 -13.92 -26.73 7.35
C VAL A 368 -15.28 -26.71 6.64
N PRO A 369 -16.08 -27.79 6.74
CA PRO A 369 -17.38 -27.87 6.05
C PRO A 369 -18.40 -26.84 6.55
N SER A 370 -18.25 -26.33 7.78
CA SER A 370 -19.12 -25.31 8.40
C SER A 370 -19.16 -23.99 7.61
N LEU A 371 -18.18 -23.73 6.74
CA LEU A 371 -18.17 -22.58 5.82
C LEU A 371 -19.28 -22.66 4.76
N ARG A 372 -19.71 -23.86 4.35
CA ARG A 372 -20.80 -24.01 3.37
C ARG A 372 -22.16 -23.64 3.92
N ASP A 373 -22.29 -23.64 5.24
CA ASP A 373 -23.52 -23.29 5.93
C ASP A 373 -23.64 -21.77 6.19
N ALA A 374 -22.64 -20.98 5.76
CA ALA A 374 -22.68 -19.52 5.83
C ALA A 374 -23.73 -18.97 4.82
N GLY A 375 -24.89 -18.58 5.32
CA GLY A 375 -26.00 -18.02 4.51
C GLY A 375 -27.23 -18.91 4.36
N ARG A 376 -27.24 -20.11 4.96
CA ARG A 376 -28.44 -20.93 5.05
C ARG A 376 -29.13 -20.64 6.39
N PRO A 377 -30.39 -20.14 6.42
CA PRO A 377 -31.12 -20.02 7.67
C PRO A 377 -31.20 -21.38 8.36
N ALA A 378 -31.15 -21.38 9.69
CA ALA A 378 -31.28 -22.59 10.49
C ALA A 378 -32.53 -23.39 10.04
N PRO A 379 -32.53 -24.73 10.13
CA PRO A 379 -33.71 -25.53 9.83
C PRO A 379 -34.81 -25.24 10.87
N GLY A 380 -35.55 -24.17 10.63
CA GLY A 380 -36.54 -23.57 11.53
C GLY A 380 -37.20 -22.32 10.93
N ASP A 381 -36.48 -21.57 10.07
CA ASP A 381 -36.95 -20.29 9.50
C ASP A 381 -37.49 -20.39 8.07
N ARG A 382 -38.20 -21.48 7.72
CA ARG A 382 -39.03 -21.46 6.50
C ARG A 382 -40.34 -20.74 6.80
N PRO A 383 -40.70 -19.64 6.11
CA PRO A 383 -42.06 -19.13 6.19
C PRO A 383 -43.03 -20.18 5.65
N ALA A 384 -44.14 -20.39 6.34
CA ALA A 384 -45.22 -21.24 5.87
C ALA A 384 -45.76 -20.72 4.52
N PRO A 385 -46.21 -21.58 3.60
CA PRO A 385 -46.69 -21.14 2.29
C PRO A 385 -48.07 -20.47 2.40
N GLY A 386 -48.10 -19.15 2.26
CA GLY A 386 -49.28 -18.28 2.09
C GLY A 386 -48.80 -16.82 2.28
N ASP A 387 -48.98 -15.86 1.39
CA ASP A 387 -50.02 -15.57 0.41
C ASP A 387 -49.39 -15.01 -0.89
N ARG A 388 -50.02 -15.27 -2.04
CA ARG A 388 -49.73 -14.56 -3.30
C ARG A 388 -50.61 -13.30 -3.39
N PRO A 389 -50.09 -12.11 -3.73
CA PRO A 389 -50.96 -11.01 -4.15
C PRO A 389 -51.36 -11.19 -5.61
N GLY A 390 -52.65 -11.03 -5.86
CA GLY A 390 -53.31 -11.24 -7.14
C GLY A 390 -52.92 -10.25 -8.25
N SER A 391 -53.11 -10.72 -9.47
CA SER A 391 -53.11 -9.99 -10.73
C SER A 391 -54.11 -8.83 -10.74
N GLY A 392 -53.64 -7.62 -10.98
CA GLY A 392 -54.46 -6.43 -11.24
C GLY A 392 -54.09 -5.82 -12.60
N THR A 393 -55.01 -5.91 -13.54
CA THR A 393 -54.95 -5.44 -14.94
C THR A 393 -55.01 -3.91 -15.09
N HIS A 394 -54.24 -3.38 -16.04
CA HIS A 394 -54.36 -2.04 -16.62
C HIS A 394 -55.67 -1.86 -17.42
N PRO A 395 -56.16 -0.61 -17.58
CA PRO A 395 -55.93 0.17 -18.81
C PRO A 395 -55.60 1.65 -18.47
N GLY A 396 -55.14 2.56 -19.32
CA GLY A 396 -55.00 2.67 -20.77
C GLY A 396 -55.31 4.12 -21.17
N SER A 397 -54.33 4.86 -21.71
CA SER A 397 -54.41 6.06 -22.59
C SER A 397 -53.02 6.73 -22.57
N GLY A 398 -52.36 7.11 -23.66
CA GLY A 398 -52.72 7.19 -25.06
C GLY A 398 -52.10 8.47 -25.64
N ASP A 399 -51.13 8.31 -26.56
CA ASP A 399 -50.66 9.30 -27.56
C ASP A 399 -49.94 10.58 -27.05
N ARG A 400 -48.95 11.20 -27.71
CA ARG A 400 -48.20 11.04 -28.96
C ARG A 400 -47.14 12.16 -29.02
N LEU A 401 -46.01 11.92 -29.73
CA LEU A 401 -45.22 12.86 -30.57
C LEU A 401 -44.52 14.04 -29.83
N THR A 402 -43.33 14.56 -30.18
CA THR A 402 -42.55 14.60 -31.43
C THR A 402 -41.10 15.01 -31.12
N ALA A 403 -40.21 14.68 -32.06
CA ALA A 403 -38.80 15.06 -32.14
C ALA A 403 -38.54 16.58 -32.32
N GLY A 404 -37.31 17.01 -32.04
CA GLY A 404 -36.77 18.32 -32.46
C GLY A 404 -35.29 18.52 -32.10
N ARG A 405 -34.42 18.43 -33.10
CA ARG A 405 -32.96 18.73 -33.08
C ARG A 405 -32.68 20.24 -33.25
N HIS A 406 -31.40 20.58 -33.08
CA HIS A 406 -30.65 21.77 -33.58
C HIS A 406 -30.81 23.07 -32.77
N ASP A 407 -29.81 23.94 -32.59
CA ASP A 407 -28.47 24.04 -33.16
C ASP A 407 -27.57 24.96 -32.32
N ASP A 408 -26.27 24.84 -32.58
CA ASP A 408 -25.18 25.78 -32.30
C ASP A 408 -25.49 27.28 -32.51
N ARG A 409 -24.76 28.13 -31.78
CA ARG A 409 -23.99 29.26 -32.37
C ARG A 409 -23.08 29.97 -31.36
N ARG A 410 -21.80 30.03 -31.75
CA ARG A 410 -20.74 30.95 -31.29
C ARG A 410 -20.86 32.34 -31.97
N HIS A 411 -19.98 33.25 -31.52
CA HIS A 411 -19.55 34.58 -32.02
C HIS A 411 -20.08 35.77 -31.22
N ASP A 412 -19.33 36.84 -30.94
CA ASP A 412 -17.90 37.16 -31.11
C ASP A 412 -17.57 38.41 -30.27
N ASP A 413 -16.28 38.61 -30.02
CA ASP A 413 -15.52 39.81 -29.63
C ASP A 413 -16.21 41.20 -29.51
N ARG A 414 -15.77 41.96 -28.49
CA ARG A 414 -15.13 43.29 -28.69
C ARG A 414 -14.44 43.81 -27.43
N ARG A 415 -13.13 44.08 -27.58
CA ARG A 415 -12.29 44.95 -26.73
C ARG A 415 -12.69 46.43 -26.88
N THR A 416 -12.49 47.23 -25.84
CA THR A 416 -11.77 48.53 -25.88
C THR A 416 -11.33 48.95 -24.47
N ASP A 417 -10.07 49.37 -24.37
CA ASP A 417 -9.46 50.26 -23.36
C ASP A 417 -10.31 51.55 -23.14
N ASP A 418 -10.15 52.42 -22.14
CA ASP A 418 -8.94 52.91 -21.50
C ASP A 418 -9.30 53.76 -20.24
N ASP A 419 -8.27 53.96 -19.41
CA ASP A 419 -7.90 55.21 -18.71
C ASP A 419 -8.39 55.58 -17.28
N ARG A 420 -7.36 55.75 -16.41
CA ARG A 420 -7.13 56.70 -15.28
C ARG A 420 -8.16 56.77 -14.13
N GLY A 421 -7.79 56.77 -12.84
CA GLY A 421 -6.62 57.33 -12.15
C GLY A 421 -7.10 58.33 -11.08
N THR A 422 -6.39 58.43 -9.92
CA THR A 422 -6.63 59.17 -8.65
C THR A 422 -7.26 58.32 -7.53
N ARG A 423 -6.71 58.21 -6.31
CA ARG A 423 -5.72 58.96 -5.51
C ARG A 423 -4.79 58.04 -4.74
#